data_AF-A0A2I3GHX8-F1
#
_entry.id   AF-A0A2I3GHX8-F1
#
_cell.length_a   1.000
_cell.length_b   1.000
_cell.length_c   1.000
_cell.angle_alpha   90.00
_cell.angle_beta   90.00
_cell.angle_gamma   90.00
#
_symmetry.space_group_name_H-M   'P 1'
#
loop_
_entity.id
_entity.type
_entity.pdbx_description
1 polymer ?
#
loop_
_entity_poly.entity_id
_entity_poly.type
_entity_poly.pdbx_seq_one_letter_code
_entity_poly.pdbx_strand_id
1 'polypeptide(L)'
;MSKPHSEAGTAFIETQQLHTAMADTFLEHVCHLDIHTPPSTAWNTGIICTISPASRLVEMLKEMIKSGMNVACLNFSHGTHEYHVETIKNVCTATESFAADPILYWPVALALDTKGPEIRTGLIKGSSTTEVGLKMGAILKIMLDNAYMKKCDENILWLDYKNICKVMEVGSKIYVDDGLISLQGKQKGADFLVTEVENGGSSGSKKSVNLPGAAVDLPAVSEDNQGLKFGVEQDVDMVFASFICKASDVHEVREIPAEKVFLAQKMMIGPGKPICDSDVANAVLNRADCIMLSGETAKGDYLEAGRMQHLIAHEAEAAIYHLQLFEELLDPTKATALGANEAFFKCCSGAIIVLTKSGRSAHQLARYRPRAPIIAVTWNPQTARQAHLYRGIFPVLCKGLVQEARAEDVDRWVNLALNVGKAQGFFKKGDAEWCELIVLTGWCPGFGFTNTVRVVPVQ
;
A
#
# COMPACT_ATOMS: atom_id res chain seq x y z
N MET A 1 42.41 12.39 24.11
CA MET A 1 42.03 11.03 24.54
C MET A 1 41.55 10.29 23.32
N SER A 2 42.25 9.21 22.96
CA SER A 2 42.04 8.37 21.79
C SER A 2 40.64 7.73 21.79
N LYS A 3 39.94 7.80 20.65
CA LYS A 3 38.70 7.05 20.39
C LYS A 3 38.95 5.54 20.61
N PRO A 4 37.97 4.75 21.06
CA PRO A 4 38.08 3.31 20.98
C PRO A 4 38.07 2.95 19.49
N HIS A 5 39.21 2.50 18.97
CA HIS A 5 39.21 1.69 17.77
C HIS A 5 38.34 0.47 18.07
N SER A 6 37.34 0.22 17.24
CA SER A 6 36.65 -1.06 17.21
C SER A 6 37.70 -2.18 17.20
N GLU A 7 37.73 -3.01 18.25
CA GLU A 7 38.66 -4.16 18.36
C GLU A 7 38.46 -5.19 17.23
N ALA A 8 37.38 -5.06 16.44
CA ALA A 8 37.04 -5.97 15.36
C ALA A 8 37.95 -5.88 14.12
N GLY A 9 38.70 -4.79 13.92
CA GLY A 9 39.65 -4.66 12.81
C GLY A 9 39.02 -4.99 11.43
N THR A 10 39.61 -5.93 10.70
CA THR A 10 39.14 -6.39 9.37
C THR A 10 37.87 -7.25 9.41
N ALA A 11 37.36 -7.63 10.59
CA ALA A 11 36.10 -8.36 10.75
C ALA A 11 34.88 -7.41 10.79
N PHE A 12 35.08 -6.12 10.51
CA PHE A 12 33.98 -5.17 10.35
C PHE A 12 33.18 -5.50 9.09
N ILE A 13 31.90 -5.84 9.28
CA ILE A 13 30.94 -6.02 8.20
C ILE A 13 30.23 -4.68 7.99
N GLU A 14 30.32 -4.16 6.77
CA GLU A 14 29.62 -2.93 6.41
C GLU A 14 28.11 -3.12 6.52
N THR A 15 27.38 -2.15 7.05
CA THR A 15 25.93 -2.27 7.24
C THR A 15 25.17 -2.04 5.93
N GLN A 16 23.88 -2.38 5.93
CA GLN A 16 22.91 -2.06 4.89
C GLN A 16 23.20 -2.66 3.49
N GLN A 17 24.08 -3.64 3.37
CA GLN A 17 24.56 -4.23 2.10
C GLN A 17 25.43 -3.24 1.29
N LEU A 18 26.18 -2.36 1.96
CA LEU A 18 27.05 -1.36 1.29
C LEU A 18 28.08 -1.99 0.34
N HIS A 19 28.74 -3.09 0.76
CA HIS A 19 29.68 -3.81 -0.08
C HIS A 19 29.06 -4.27 -1.40
N THR A 20 27.83 -4.81 -1.32
CA THR A 20 27.09 -5.33 -2.48
C THR A 20 26.58 -4.20 -3.37
N ALA A 21 26.27 -3.04 -2.79
CA ALA A 21 25.82 -1.86 -3.52
C ALA A 21 26.90 -1.27 -4.45
N MET A 22 28.18 -1.59 -4.22
CA MET A 22 29.31 -1.16 -5.05
C MET A 22 29.67 -2.14 -6.17
N ALA A 23 28.94 -3.25 -6.33
CA ALA A 23 29.19 -4.21 -7.40
C ALA A 23 29.00 -3.58 -8.79
N ASP A 24 29.79 -4.04 -9.77
CA ASP A 24 29.75 -3.52 -11.15
C ASP A 24 28.62 -4.16 -11.98
N THR A 25 28.11 -5.31 -11.54
CA THR A 25 27.05 -6.04 -12.22
C THR A 25 25.98 -6.51 -11.25
N PHE A 26 24.74 -6.67 -11.74
CA PHE A 26 23.66 -7.23 -10.93
C PHE A 26 23.96 -8.66 -10.44
N LEU A 27 24.66 -9.48 -11.24
CA LEU A 27 25.03 -10.83 -10.84
C LEU A 27 25.99 -10.80 -9.64
N GLU A 28 27.02 -9.96 -9.70
CA GLU A 28 27.97 -9.75 -8.61
C GLU A 28 27.28 -9.19 -7.36
N HIS A 29 26.38 -8.22 -7.54
CA HIS A 29 25.54 -7.70 -6.45
C HIS A 29 24.79 -8.82 -5.71
N VAL A 30 24.12 -9.71 -6.45
CA VAL A 30 23.41 -10.87 -5.88
C VAL A 30 24.37 -11.85 -5.20
N CYS A 31 25.55 -12.09 -5.77
CA CYS A 31 26.57 -12.96 -5.17
C CYS A 31 27.14 -12.40 -3.85
N HIS A 32 27.13 -11.08 -3.67
CA HIS A 32 27.67 -10.44 -2.47
C HIS A 32 26.64 -10.22 -1.35
N LEU A 33 25.35 -10.50 -1.56
CA LEU A 33 24.32 -10.39 -0.52
C LEU A 33 24.71 -11.19 0.73
N ASP A 34 24.73 -10.50 1.88
CA ASP A 34 25.23 -11.06 3.13
C ASP A 34 24.18 -10.96 4.25
N ILE A 35 23.77 -12.11 4.79
CA ILE A 35 22.80 -12.21 5.89
C ILE A 35 23.31 -11.65 7.22
N HIS A 36 24.63 -11.43 7.35
CA HIS A 36 25.24 -10.86 8.56
C HIS A 36 25.27 -9.34 8.55
N THR A 37 24.86 -8.73 7.44
CA THR A 37 24.83 -7.29 7.26
C THR A 37 23.46 -6.73 7.66
N PRO A 38 23.35 -6.00 8.80
CA PRO A 38 22.06 -5.51 9.25
C PRO A 38 21.58 -4.30 8.40
N PRO A 39 20.26 -4.15 8.18
CA PRO A 39 19.68 -3.01 7.45
C PRO A 39 19.76 -1.68 8.26
N SER A 40 19.25 -0.60 7.67
CA SER A 40 19.22 0.74 8.29
C SER A 40 18.28 0.78 9.51
N THR A 41 18.12 1.91 10.19
CA THR A 41 16.99 2.05 11.14
C THR A 41 15.70 2.45 10.41
N ALA A 42 15.85 3.20 9.32
CA ALA A 42 14.73 3.71 8.54
C ALA A 42 14.17 2.63 7.63
N TRP A 43 12.84 2.57 7.57
CA TRP A 43 12.10 1.78 6.60
C TRP A 43 11.41 2.71 5.60
N ASN A 44 11.38 2.30 4.35
CA ASN A 44 10.92 3.14 3.26
C ASN A 44 9.58 2.64 2.67
N THR A 45 9.25 1.35 2.75
CA THR A 45 8.02 0.76 2.21
C THR A 45 6.85 1.02 3.15
N GLY A 46 5.76 1.57 2.62
CA GLY A 46 4.52 1.77 3.38
C GLY A 46 3.81 0.45 3.68
N ILE A 47 3.25 0.32 4.88
CA ILE A 47 2.46 -0.85 5.28
C ILE A 47 0.99 -0.47 5.37
N ILE A 48 0.18 -1.11 4.53
CA ILE A 48 -1.27 -0.95 4.46
C ILE A 48 -1.94 -2.14 5.14
N CYS A 49 -2.84 -1.89 6.09
CA CYS A 49 -3.45 -2.94 6.88
C CYS A 49 -4.97 -2.88 6.79
N THR A 50 -5.59 -3.96 6.32
CA THR A 50 -7.04 -4.08 6.34
C THR A 50 -7.54 -4.19 7.77
N ILE A 51 -8.50 -3.34 8.15
CA ILE A 51 -9.07 -3.37 9.49
C ILE A 51 -10.26 -4.33 9.52
N SER A 52 -10.25 -5.24 10.49
CA SER A 52 -11.18 -6.35 10.62
C SER A 52 -11.79 -6.38 12.03
N PRO A 53 -12.78 -7.24 12.32
CA PRO A 53 -13.27 -7.44 13.68
C PRO A 53 -12.17 -7.76 14.70
N ALA A 54 -11.08 -8.43 14.29
CA ALA A 54 -9.97 -8.79 15.16
C ALA A 54 -9.04 -7.60 15.47
N SER A 55 -8.97 -6.60 14.59
CA SER A 55 -8.01 -5.49 14.68
C SER A 55 -8.63 -4.12 14.99
N ARG A 56 -9.96 -3.99 15.01
CA ARG A 56 -10.65 -2.70 15.17
C ARG A 56 -10.66 -2.09 16.58
N LEU A 57 -10.18 -2.80 17.60
CA LEU A 57 -10.10 -2.27 18.97
C LEU A 57 -9.00 -1.21 19.08
N VAL A 58 -9.27 -0.12 19.80
CA VAL A 58 -8.31 1.01 19.95
C VAL A 58 -6.94 0.56 20.47
N GLU A 59 -6.90 -0.32 21.46
CA GLU A 59 -5.62 -0.82 22.01
C GLU A 59 -4.87 -1.69 21.00
N MET A 60 -5.57 -2.50 20.22
CA MET A 60 -4.94 -3.25 19.13
C MET A 60 -4.38 -2.28 18.09
N LEU A 61 -5.18 -1.31 17.61
CA LEU A 61 -4.76 -0.31 16.64
C LEU A 61 -3.50 0.46 17.10
N LYS A 62 -3.38 0.80 18.38
CA LYS A 62 -2.14 1.41 18.92
C LYS A 62 -0.92 0.50 18.73
N GLU A 63 -1.05 -0.79 19.00
CA GLU A 63 0.02 -1.75 18.78
C GLU A 63 0.30 -1.97 17.28
N MET A 64 -0.71 -1.88 16.41
CA MET A 64 -0.53 -1.90 14.95
C MET A 64 0.29 -0.70 14.47
N ILE A 65 -0.02 0.51 14.97
CA ILE A 65 0.71 1.75 14.64
C ILE A 65 2.16 1.64 15.10
N LYS A 66 2.40 1.21 16.34
CA LYS A 66 3.76 0.98 16.87
C LYS A 66 4.54 -0.08 16.09
N SER A 67 3.84 -1.07 15.54
CA SER A 67 4.44 -2.13 14.72
C SER A 67 4.64 -1.72 13.25
N GLY A 68 4.31 -0.48 12.87
CA GLY A 68 4.62 0.07 11.56
C GLY A 68 3.43 0.27 10.61
N MET A 69 2.18 0.16 11.06
CA MET A 69 1.02 0.44 10.20
C MET A 69 0.99 1.92 9.77
N ASN A 70 1.01 2.17 8.47
CA ASN A 70 0.95 3.52 7.88
C ASN A 70 -0.46 3.89 7.39
N VAL A 71 -1.20 2.91 6.87
CA VAL A 71 -2.53 3.11 6.27
C VAL A 71 -3.50 2.06 6.80
N ALA A 72 -4.64 2.52 7.31
CA ALA A 72 -5.77 1.68 7.68
C ALA A 72 -6.73 1.55 6.50
N CYS A 73 -6.90 0.34 5.98
CA CYS A 73 -7.75 0.03 4.85
C CYS A 73 -9.12 -0.51 5.30
N LEU A 74 -10.19 0.12 4.84
CA LEU A 74 -11.57 -0.24 5.12
C LEU A 74 -12.16 -0.94 3.89
N ASN A 75 -12.43 -2.24 3.99
CA ASN A 75 -12.98 -3.01 2.88
C ASN A 75 -14.51 -2.93 2.85
N PHE A 76 -15.06 -2.25 1.83
CA PHE A 76 -16.51 -2.03 1.67
C PHE A 76 -17.25 -3.20 1.02
N SER A 77 -16.53 -4.27 0.65
CA SER A 77 -17.15 -5.55 0.27
C SER A 77 -17.87 -6.21 1.46
N HIS A 78 -17.56 -5.76 2.69
CA HIS A 78 -18.13 -6.21 3.95
C HIS A 78 -18.42 -5.03 4.89
N GLY A 79 -19.26 -5.27 5.90
CA GLY A 79 -19.62 -4.25 6.88
C GLY A 79 -20.67 -3.25 6.37
N THR A 80 -21.31 -2.56 7.30
CA THR A 80 -22.23 -1.45 7.01
C THR A 80 -21.51 -0.11 7.18
N HIS A 81 -22.12 1.00 6.76
CA HIS A 81 -21.55 2.32 6.99
C HIS A 81 -21.34 2.59 8.48
N GLU A 82 -22.25 2.20 9.36
CA GLU A 82 -22.13 2.37 10.81
C GLU A 82 -20.91 1.61 11.37
N TYR A 83 -20.66 0.40 10.87
CA TYR A 83 -19.49 -0.38 11.22
C TYR A 83 -18.19 0.34 10.82
N HIS A 84 -18.15 0.93 9.63
CA HIS A 84 -16.99 1.67 9.14
C HIS A 84 -16.81 3.02 9.85
N VAL A 85 -17.88 3.74 10.22
CA VAL A 85 -17.81 4.96 11.05
C VAL A 85 -17.14 4.67 12.39
N GLU A 86 -17.56 3.62 13.09
CA GLU A 86 -16.97 3.24 14.36
C GLU A 86 -15.49 2.85 14.19
N THR A 87 -15.15 2.16 13.10
CA THR A 87 -13.78 1.77 12.79
C THR A 87 -12.89 2.98 12.52
N ILE A 88 -13.35 3.95 11.72
CA ILE A 88 -12.67 5.23 11.47
C ILE A 88 -12.43 5.97 12.79
N LYS A 89 -13.46 6.07 13.63
CA LYS A 89 -13.35 6.71 14.95
C LYS A 89 -12.29 6.05 15.82
N ASN A 90 -12.22 4.72 15.82
CA ASN A 90 -11.21 3.98 16.60
C ASN A 90 -9.79 4.21 16.07
N VAL A 91 -9.60 4.24 14.74
CA VAL A 91 -8.30 4.54 14.11
C VAL A 91 -7.85 5.96 14.47
N CYS A 92 -8.74 6.95 14.35
CA CYS A 92 -8.44 8.32 14.74
C CYS A 92 -8.10 8.43 16.22
N THR A 93 -8.86 7.74 17.09
CA THR A 93 -8.60 7.73 18.55
C THR A 93 -7.24 7.10 18.88
N ALA A 94 -6.87 6.00 18.22
CA ALA A 94 -5.57 5.37 18.40
C ALA A 94 -4.44 6.27 17.91
N THR A 95 -4.59 6.89 16.74
CA THR A 95 -3.59 7.79 16.14
C THR A 95 -3.36 9.03 17.02
N GLU A 96 -4.43 9.69 17.45
CA GLU A 96 -4.33 10.89 18.29
C GLU A 96 -3.87 10.59 19.72
N SER A 97 -3.85 9.32 20.15
CA SER A 97 -3.23 8.98 21.44
C SER A 97 -1.71 9.23 21.47
N PHE A 98 -1.07 9.31 20.29
CA PHE A 98 0.35 9.68 20.14
C PHE A 98 0.56 11.17 19.87
N ALA A 99 -0.51 11.98 19.82
CA ALA A 99 -0.47 13.40 19.47
C ALA A 99 0.26 14.28 20.48
N ALA A 100 0.45 13.82 21.71
CA ALA A 100 1.06 14.56 22.81
C ALA A 100 2.54 14.89 22.54
N ASP A 101 3.24 14.04 21.80
CA ASP A 101 4.62 14.26 21.38
C ASP A 101 4.70 14.39 19.85
N PRO A 102 4.83 15.61 19.30
CA PRO A 102 4.96 15.82 17.86
C PRO A 102 6.17 15.14 17.22
N ILE A 103 7.20 14.77 18.01
CA ILE A 103 8.40 14.09 17.53
C ILE A 103 8.13 12.60 17.29
N LEU A 104 7.25 12.00 18.09
CA LEU A 104 6.85 10.60 18.02
C LEU A 104 5.48 10.39 17.36
N TYR A 105 4.77 11.46 17.03
CA TYR A 105 3.48 11.40 16.36
C TYR A 105 3.63 10.80 14.96
N TRP A 106 2.90 9.72 14.72
CA TRP A 106 2.84 9.06 13.42
C TRP A 106 1.49 9.34 12.75
N PRO A 107 1.45 10.06 11.62
CA PRO A 107 0.22 10.18 10.85
C PRO A 107 -0.22 8.79 10.36
N VAL A 108 -1.51 8.47 10.41
CA VAL A 108 -2.06 7.23 9.85
C VAL A 108 -3.12 7.59 8.84
N ALA A 109 -3.01 7.06 7.63
CA ALA A 109 -3.97 7.36 6.57
C ALA A 109 -5.18 6.43 6.59
N LEU A 110 -6.32 6.92 6.12
CA LEU A 110 -7.53 6.13 5.92
C LEU A 110 -7.73 5.85 4.44
N ALA A 111 -7.82 4.56 4.09
CA ALA A 111 -8.11 4.11 2.73
C ALA A 111 -9.49 3.44 2.68
N LEU A 112 -10.32 3.85 1.72
CA LEU A 112 -11.58 3.19 1.39
C LEU A 112 -11.36 2.25 0.22
N ASP A 113 -11.52 0.95 0.44
CA ASP A 113 -11.43 -0.08 -0.60
C ASP A 113 -12.84 -0.41 -1.09
N THR A 114 -13.14 0.01 -2.32
CA THR A 114 -14.46 -0.13 -2.95
C THR A 114 -14.80 -1.60 -3.19
N LYS A 115 -16.09 -1.92 -3.20
CA LYS A 115 -16.55 -3.27 -3.52
C LYS A 115 -16.28 -3.58 -5.00
N GLY A 116 -16.55 -2.62 -5.87
CA GLY A 116 -16.41 -2.79 -7.31
C GLY A 116 -17.47 -3.72 -7.92
N PRO A 117 -17.41 -3.90 -9.24
CA PRO A 117 -18.30 -4.78 -9.99
C PRO A 117 -17.95 -6.26 -9.80
N GLU A 118 -18.20 -6.79 -8.60
CA GLU A 118 -18.05 -8.21 -8.33
C GLU A 118 -19.23 -9.02 -8.86
N ILE A 119 -18.94 -10.19 -9.41
CA ILE A 119 -19.95 -11.19 -9.74
C ILE A 119 -20.00 -12.19 -8.58
N ARG A 120 -21.19 -12.40 -8.00
CA ARG A 120 -21.37 -13.33 -6.89
C ARG A 120 -22.42 -14.39 -7.15
N THR A 121 -22.21 -15.55 -6.52
CA THR A 121 -23.18 -16.64 -6.51
C THR A 121 -24.36 -16.39 -5.57
N GLY A 122 -25.44 -17.13 -5.76
CA GLY A 122 -26.62 -17.09 -4.89
C GLY A 122 -26.40 -17.73 -3.52
N LEU A 123 -27.50 -17.89 -2.78
CA LEU A 123 -27.53 -18.68 -1.55
C LEU A 123 -27.80 -20.15 -1.89
N ILE A 124 -27.04 -21.03 -1.23
CA ILE A 124 -27.26 -22.47 -1.26
C ILE A 124 -28.63 -22.79 -0.64
N LYS A 125 -29.32 -23.78 -1.22
CA LYS A 125 -30.62 -24.27 -0.74
C LYS A 125 -30.46 -24.82 0.68
N GLY A 126 -31.19 -24.25 1.63
CA GLY A 126 -31.11 -24.61 3.05
C GLY A 126 -30.64 -23.44 3.89
N SER A 127 -29.60 -23.64 4.71
CA SER A 127 -29.00 -22.58 5.52
C SER A 127 -27.92 -21.83 4.74
N SER A 128 -27.64 -20.58 5.14
CA SER A 128 -26.52 -19.79 4.61
C SER A 128 -25.14 -20.38 4.87
N THR A 129 -25.03 -21.38 5.74
CA THR A 129 -23.79 -22.09 6.11
C THR A 129 -23.65 -23.45 5.43
N THR A 130 -24.65 -23.88 4.66
CA THR A 130 -24.58 -25.16 3.94
C THR A 130 -23.66 -25.00 2.73
N GLU A 131 -22.78 -25.98 2.53
CA GLU A 131 -21.91 -26.04 1.36
C GLU A 131 -22.31 -27.21 0.46
N VAL A 132 -22.06 -27.07 -0.83
CA VAL A 132 -22.38 -28.06 -1.84
C VAL A 132 -21.11 -28.59 -2.47
N GLY A 133 -20.96 -29.91 -2.51
CA GLY A 133 -19.83 -30.56 -3.18
C GLY A 133 -20.05 -30.68 -4.69
N LEU A 134 -19.30 -29.92 -5.47
CA LEU A 134 -19.26 -30.02 -6.92
C LEU A 134 -18.23 -31.08 -7.34
N LYS A 135 -18.67 -32.11 -8.05
CA LYS A 135 -17.82 -33.21 -8.53
C LYS A 135 -17.30 -32.92 -9.94
N MET A 136 -16.04 -33.28 -10.19
CA MET A 136 -15.42 -33.19 -11.52
C MET A 136 -16.25 -33.98 -12.55
N GLY A 137 -16.45 -33.40 -13.74
CA GLY A 137 -17.26 -33.96 -14.82
C GLY A 137 -18.77 -33.83 -14.63
N ALA A 138 -19.25 -33.31 -13.50
CA ALA A 138 -20.68 -33.05 -13.32
C ALA A 138 -21.15 -31.88 -14.21
N ILE A 139 -22.40 -31.93 -14.63
CA ILE A 139 -23.04 -30.84 -15.37
C ILE A 139 -23.66 -29.87 -14.37
N LEU A 140 -23.26 -28.61 -14.40
CA LEU A 140 -23.78 -27.54 -13.57
C LEU A 140 -24.43 -26.47 -14.46
N LYS A 141 -25.68 -26.11 -14.16
CA LYS A 141 -26.42 -25.11 -14.91
C LYS A 141 -26.39 -23.76 -14.20
N ILE A 142 -25.83 -22.76 -14.85
CA ILE A 142 -25.86 -21.37 -14.40
C ILE A 142 -27.16 -20.73 -14.87
N MET A 143 -27.92 -20.16 -13.93
CA MET A 143 -29.22 -19.53 -14.16
C MET A 143 -29.19 -18.06 -13.74
N LEU A 144 -29.85 -17.20 -14.52
CA LEU A 144 -29.94 -15.76 -14.21
C LEU A 144 -31.27 -15.36 -13.56
N ASP A 145 -32.26 -16.26 -13.57
CA ASP A 145 -33.57 -16.02 -12.99
C ASP A 145 -33.50 -15.91 -11.45
N ASN A 146 -33.97 -14.78 -10.92
CA ASN A 146 -33.99 -14.48 -9.49
C ASN A 146 -34.81 -15.49 -8.67
N ALA A 147 -35.68 -16.31 -9.30
CA ALA A 147 -36.35 -17.43 -8.65
C ALA A 147 -35.38 -18.46 -8.04
N TYR A 148 -34.15 -18.54 -8.57
CA TYR A 148 -33.10 -19.47 -8.12
C TYR A 148 -32.05 -18.82 -7.19
N MET A 149 -32.17 -17.52 -6.90
CA MET A 149 -31.22 -16.77 -6.07
C MET A 149 -31.00 -17.40 -4.68
N LYS A 150 -32.02 -18.08 -4.13
CA LYS A 150 -31.95 -18.77 -2.83
C LYS A 150 -32.07 -20.30 -2.92
N LYS A 151 -31.88 -20.86 -4.11
CA LYS A 151 -32.08 -22.28 -4.41
C LYS A 151 -30.89 -22.87 -5.17
N CYS A 152 -29.68 -22.39 -4.89
CA CYS A 152 -28.48 -22.95 -5.50
C CYS A 152 -28.17 -24.33 -4.91
N ASP A 153 -27.78 -25.28 -5.75
CA ASP A 153 -27.43 -26.65 -5.36
C ASP A 153 -26.36 -27.22 -6.32
N GLU A 154 -26.10 -28.52 -6.28
CA GLU A 154 -25.09 -29.17 -7.11
C GLU A 154 -25.41 -29.18 -8.61
N ASN A 155 -26.65 -28.87 -8.99
CA ASN A 155 -27.13 -28.88 -10.37
C ASN A 155 -27.39 -27.46 -10.88
N ILE A 156 -27.78 -26.52 -10.02
CA ILE A 156 -28.17 -25.17 -10.39
C ILE A 156 -27.39 -24.13 -9.57
N LEU A 157 -26.73 -23.21 -10.27
CA LEU A 157 -26.05 -22.07 -9.68
C LEU A 157 -26.65 -20.75 -10.20
N TRP A 158 -27.05 -19.87 -9.29
CA TRP A 158 -27.50 -18.52 -9.66
C TRP A 158 -26.35 -17.52 -9.60
N LEU A 159 -26.32 -16.56 -10.53
CA LEU A 159 -25.41 -15.42 -10.56
C LEU A 159 -26.16 -14.09 -10.65
N ASP A 160 -25.58 -13.04 -10.08
CA ASP A 160 -26.09 -11.67 -10.13
C ASP A 160 -25.81 -10.96 -11.47
N TYR A 161 -24.79 -11.39 -12.22
CA TYR A 161 -24.44 -10.78 -13.51
C TYR A 161 -25.33 -11.19 -14.68
N LYS A 162 -26.29 -10.33 -15.01
CA LYS A 162 -27.32 -10.60 -16.04
C LYS A 162 -26.80 -10.67 -17.48
N ASN A 163 -25.65 -10.07 -17.76
CA ASN A 163 -25.10 -10.03 -19.12
C ASN A 163 -24.11 -11.16 -19.42
N ILE A 164 -23.93 -12.11 -18.49
CA ILE A 164 -22.95 -13.21 -18.62
C ILE A 164 -23.11 -14.00 -19.92
N CYS A 165 -24.35 -14.26 -20.34
CA CYS A 165 -24.61 -15.01 -21.58
C CYS A 165 -24.07 -14.27 -22.81
N LYS A 166 -24.02 -12.93 -22.82
CA LYS A 166 -23.51 -12.19 -24.00
C LYS A 166 -21.98 -12.20 -24.08
N VAL A 167 -21.31 -12.12 -22.94
CA VAL A 167 -19.84 -12.00 -22.88
C VAL A 167 -19.12 -13.34 -22.90
N MET A 168 -19.82 -14.42 -22.58
CA MET A 168 -19.28 -15.77 -22.54
C MET A 168 -19.54 -16.53 -23.84
N GLU A 169 -18.52 -17.27 -24.29
CA GLU A 169 -18.58 -18.19 -25.42
C GLU A 169 -18.44 -19.66 -25.00
N VAL A 170 -18.92 -20.59 -25.83
CA VAL A 170 -18.74 -22.03 -25.57
C VAL A 170 -17.25 -22.36 -25.53
N GLY A 171 -16.84 -23.13 -24.52
CA GLY A 171 -15.43 -23.46 -24.22
C GLY A 171 -14.75 -22.51 -23.23
N SER A 172 -15.34 -21.35 -22.94
CA SER A 172 -14.80 -20.38 -21.98
C SER A 172 -14.81 -20.93 -20.55
N LYS A 173 -13.86 -20.47 -19.74
CA LYS A 173 -13.72 -20.87 -18.34
C LYS A 173 -14.40 -19.89 -17.39
N ILE A 174 -15.02 -20.42 -16.35
CA ILE A 174 -15.63 -19.67 -15.25
C ILE A 174 -15.01 -20.18 -13.96
N TYR A 175 -14.51 -19.27 -13.15
CA TYR A 175 -13.87 -19.58 -11.88
C TYR A 175 -14.78 -19.16 -10.75
N VAL A 176 -14.97 -20.02 -9.75
CA VAL A 176 -15.83 -19.77 -8.58
C VAL A 176 -15.01 -19.96 -7.31
N ASP A 177 -15.30 -19.16 -6.29
CA ASP A 177 -14.66 -19.19 -4.97
C ASP A 177 -13.15 -18.98 -5.07
N ASP A 178 -12.77 -17.76 -5.47
CA ASP A 178 -11.38 -17.31 -5.65
C ASP A 178 -10.55 -18.19 -6.60
N GLY A 179 -11.23 -18.88 -7.51
CA GLY A 179 -10.61 -19.74 -8.53
C GLY A 179 -10.33 -21.17 -8.10
N LEU A 180 -10.78 -21.58 -6.91
CA LEU A 180 -10.68 -22.96 -6.44
C LEU A 180 -11.51 -23.91 -7.31
N ILE A 181 -12.71 -23.48 -7.69
CA ILE A 181 -13.61 -24.24 -8.57
C ILE A 181 -13.48 -23.68 -9.99
N SER A 182 -13.40 -24.56 -10.98
CA SER A 182 -13.39 -24.16 -12.38
C SER A 182 -14.44 -24.91 -13.19
N LEU A 183 -15.16 -24.16 -14.00
CA LEU A 183 -16.26 -24.62 -14.84
C LEU A 183 -15.92 -24.27 -16.30
N GLN A 184 -16.29 -25.15 -17.22
CA GLN A 184 -16.17 -24.92 -18.65
C GLN A 184 -17.54 -24.82 -19.31
N GLY A 185 -17.81 -23.74 -20.05
CA GLY A 185 -19.05 -23.58 -20.78
C GLY A 185 -19.20 -24.61 -21.90
N LYS A 186 -20.29 -25.38 -21.90
CA LYS A 186 -20.61 -26.38 -22.93
C LYS A 186 -21.75 -25.95 -23.84
N GLN A 187 -22.75 -25.28 -23.27
CA GLN A 187 -23.91 -24.80 -24.02
C GLN A 187 -24.36 -23.44 -23.49
N LYS A 188 -24.80 -22.59 -24.40
CA LYS A 188 -25.34 -21.27 -24.11
C LYS A 188 -26.81 -21.23 -24.52
N GLY A 189 -27.67 -20.85 -23.57
CA GLY A 189 -29.07 -20.52 -23.79
C GLY A 189 -29.29 -19.00 -23.78
N ALA A 190 -30.56 -18.58 -23.81
CA ALA A 190 -30.91 -17.16 -23.68
C ALA A 190 -30.52 -16.60 -22.30
N ASP A 191 -30.99 -17.26 -21.23
CA ASP A 191 -30.82 -16.80 -19.84
C ASP A 191 -30.13 -17.85 -18.94
N PHE A 192 -29.41 -18.79 -19.56
CA PHE A 192 -28.67 -19.83 -18.84
C PHE A 192 -27.40 -20.27 -19.58
N LEU A 193 -26.44 -20.80 -18.81
CA LEU A 193 -25.25 -21.48 -19.33
C LEU A 193 -25.22 -22.90 -18.76
N VAL A 194 -24.96 -23.89 -19.61
CA VAL A 194 -24.66 -25.25 -19.16
C VAL A 194 -23.15 -25.39 -19.13
N THR A 195 -22.64 -25.78 -17.97
CA THR A 195 -21.20 -25.91 -17.72
C THR A 195 -20.86 -27.32 -17.27
N GLU A 196 -19.63 -27.73 -17.52
CA GLU A 196 -19.04 -28.94 -16.93
C GLU A 196 -18.02 -28.51 -15.88
N VAL A 197 -18.02 -29.18 -14.73
CA VAL A 197 -17.04 -28.92 -13.66
C VAL A 197 -15.69 -29.52 -14.05
N GLU A 198 -14.70 -28.68 -14.38
CA GLU A 198 -13.32 -29.11 -14.65
C GLU A 198 -12.55 -29.36 -13.34
N ASN A 199 -12.67 -28.44 -12.38
CA ASN A 199 -12.12 -28.62 -11.04
C ASN A 199 -13.23 -28.48 -10.00
N GLY A 200 -13.50 -29.56 -9.29
CA GLY A 200 -14.53 -29.61 -8.25
C GLY A 200 -14.08 -29.03 -6.92
N GLY A 201 -14.99 -28.97 -5.96
CA GLY A 201 -14.73 -28.41 -4.63
C GLY A 201 -16.00 -28.20 -3.83
N SER A 202 -15.85 -27.73 -2.59
CA SER A 202 -16.98 -27.31 -1.77
C SER A 202 -17.32 -25.86 -2.13
N SER A 203 -18.55 -25.61 -2.57
CA SER A 203 -19.05 -24.25 -2.86
C SER A 203 -20.00 -23.80 -1.77
N GLY A 204 -19.66 -22.69 -1.12
CA GLY A 204 -20.56 -22.00 -0.18
C GLY A 204 -21.52 -21.01 -0.87
N SER A 205 -22.20 -20.21 -0.05
CA SER A 205 -23.09 -19.13 -0.51
C SER A 205 -22.32 -17.84 -0.81
N LYS A 206 -22.78 -17.03 -1.78
CA LYS A 206 -22.24 -15.70 -2.13
C LYS A 206 -20.73 -15.68 -2.44
N LYS A 207 -20.25 -16.70 -3.16
CA LYS A 207 -18.85 -16.82 -3.57
C LYS A 207 -18.56 -15.93 -4.79
N SER A 208 -17.31 -15.49 -4.90
CA SER A 208 -16.80 -14.70 -6.01
C SER A 208 -16.78 -15.51 -7.30
N VAL A 209 -17.03 -14.85 -8.44
CA VAL A 209 -16.97 -15.45 -9.78
C VAL A 209 -16.08 -14.61 -10.69
N ASN A 210 -15.11 -15.26 -11.32
CA ASN A 210 -14.16 -14.64 -12.24
C ASN A 210 -14.32 -15.22 -13.65
N LEU A 211 -14.30 -14.33 -14.66
CA LEU A 211 -14.50 -14.66 -16.08
C LEU A 211 -13.26 -14.27 -16.90
N PRO A 212 -12.16 -15.05 -16.86
CA PRO A 212 -10.94 -14.68 -17.55
C PRO A 212 -11.13 -14.67 -19.07
N GLY A 213 -10.63 -13.61 -19.70
CA GLY A 213 -10.75 -13.40 -21.15
C GLY A 213 -12.11 -12.90 -21.61
N ALA A 214 -13.12 -12.79 -20.73
CA ALA A 214 -14.41 -12.19 -21.06
C ALA A 214 -14.36 -10.67 -20.89
N ALA A 215 -14.94 -9.94 -21.85
CA ALA A 215 -15.12 -8.50 -21.74
C ALA A 215 -16.33 -8.19 -20.85
N VAL A 216 -16.12 -8.21 -19.53
CA VAL A 216 -17.16 -7.88 -18.54
C VAL A 216 -17.55 -6.41 -18.67
N ASP A 217 -18.84 -6.14 -18.86
CA ASP A 217 -19.37 -4.77 -19.10
C ASP A 217 -20.09 -4.18 -17.89
N LEU A 218 -19.71 -4.62 -16.69
CA LEU A 218 -20.20 -4.04 -15.45
C LEU A 218 -19.62 -2.63 -15.25
N PRO A 219 -20.45 -1.64 -14.84
CA PRO A 219 -19.97 -0.30 -14.54
C PRO A 219 -19.04 -0.32 -13.33
N ALA A 220 -17.95 0.46 -13.38
CA ALA A 220 -16.95 0.46 -12.32
C ALA A 220 -17.46 1.08 -10.98
N VAL A 221 -18.48 1.94 -11.01
CA VAL A 221 -18.85 2.80 -9.85
C VAL A 221 -20.32 2.68 -9.41
N SER A 222 -21.16 1.86 -10.05
CA SER A 222 -22.63 1.95 -9.88
C SER A 222 -23.11 1.79 -8.44
N GLU A 223 -22.72 0.70 -7.75
CA GLU A 223 -23.04 0.47 -6.33
C GLU A 223 -22.11 1.24 -5.38
N ASP A 224 -20.89 1.56 -5.83
CA ASP A 224 -19.87 2.22 -5.00
C ASP A 224 -20.11 3.71 -4.79
N ASN A 225 -20.98 4.34 -5.60
CA ASN A 225 -21.31 5.76 -5.46
C ASN A 225 -21.72 6.18 -4.04
N GLN A 226 -22.45 5.33 -3.32
CA GLN A 226 -22.83 5.61 -1.93
C GLN A 226 -21.64 5.49 -0.98
N GLY A 227 -20.79 4.47 -1.16
CA GLY A 227 -19.57 4.28 -0.39
C GLY A 227 -18.57 5.42 -0.60
N LEU A 228 -18.44 5.91 -1.84
CA LEU A 228 -17.55 7.03 -2.17
C LEU A 228 -18.04 8.36 -1.57
N LYS A 229 -19.35 8.64 -1.61
CA LYS A 229 -19.94 9.80 -0.91
C LYS A 229 -19.71 9.70 0.59
N PHE A 230 -19.93 8.52 1.16
CA PHE A 230 -19.63 8.25 2.57
C PHE A 230 -18.15 8.50 2.90
N GLY A 231 -17.21 8.04 2.05
CA GLY A 231 -15.78 8.29 2.22
C GLY A 231 -15.45 9.78 2.27
N VAL A 232 -16.06 10.57 1.38
CA VAL A 232 -15.91 12.04 1.37
C VAL A 232 -16.48 12.68 2.64
N GLU A 233 -17.61 12.19 3.15
CA GLU A 233 -18.21 12.66 4.40
C GLU A 233 -17.35 12.33 5.63
N GLN A 234 -16.67 11.17 5.61
CA GLN A 234 -15.77 10.73 6.68
C GLN A 234 -14.32 11.23 6.53
N ASP A 235 -14.04 12.07 5.52
CA ASP A 235 -12.71 12.64 5.25
C ASP A 235 -11.60 11.56 5.07
N VAL A 236 -11.90 10.49 4.32
CA VAL A 236 -10.89 9.47 3.99
C VAL A 236 -9.79 10.06 3.10
N ASP A 237 -8.56 9.58 3.26
CA ASP A 237 -7.41 10.14 2.55
C ASP A 237 -7.28 9.62 1.13
N MET A 238 -7.73 8.39 0.88
CA MET A 238 -7.60 7.72 -0.41
C MET A 238 -8.70 6.69 -0.66
N VAL A 239 -8.88 6.37 -1.94
CA VAL A 239 -9.79 5.31 -2.43
C VAL A 239 -8.99 4.30 -3.23
N PHE A 240 -9.14 3.03 -2.87
CA PHE A 240 -8.76 1.89 -3.69
C PHE A 240 -9.96 1.49 -4.54
N ALA A 241 -9.89 1.85 -5.82
CA ALA A 241 -10.95 1.55 -6.77
C ALA A 241 -10.74 0.15 -7.36
N SER A 242 -11.72 -0.73 -7.13
CA SER A 242 -11.67 -2.13 -7.51
C SER A 242 -12.06 -2.32 -8.98
N PHE A 243 -11.40 -3.27 -9.66
CA PHE A 243 -11.67 -3.66 -11.06
C PHE A 243 -11.58 -2.53 -12.11
N ILE A 244 -10.75 -1.51 -11.88
CA ILE A 244 -10.48 -0.47 -12.88
C ILE A 244 -9.82 -1.10 -14.12
N CYS A 245 -10.48 -0.98 -15.29
CA CYS A 245 -10.03 -1.57 -16.54
C CYS A 245 -9.60 -0.53 -17.58
N LYS A 246 -10.16 0.69 -17.51
CA LYS A 246 -9.91 1.77 -18.48
C LYS A 246 -9.82 3.14 -17.80
N ALA A 247 -9.18 4.09 -18.48
CA ALA A 247 -9.00 5.46 -17.95
C ALA A 247 -10.33 6.15 -17.62
N SER A 248 -11.41 5.87 -18.36
CA SER A 248 -12.74 6.43 -18.07
C SER A 248 -13.26 6.00 -16.71
N ASP A 249 -12.96 4.78 -16.24
CA ASP A 249 -13.39 4.31 -14.91
C ASP A 249 -12.76 5.19 -13.81
N VAL A 250 -11.48 5.57 -13.99
CA VAL A 250 -10.79 6.49 -13.08
C VAL A 250 -11.44 7.87 -13.11
N HIS A 251 -11.86 8.34 -14.30
CA HIS A 251 -12.58 9.61 -14.42
C HIS A 251 -13.93 9.56 -13.70
N GLU A 252 -14.71 8.48 -13.84
CA GLU A 252 -15.98 8.29 -13.14
C GLU A 252 -15.82 8.34 -11.61
N VAL A 253 -14.78 7.70 -11.06
CA VAL A 253 -14.49 7.79 -9.62
C VAL A 253 -14.07 9.21 -9.20
N ARG A 254 -13.37 9.95 -10.08
CA ARG A 254 -12.95 11.35 -9.82
C ARG A 254 -14.06 12.39 -9.99
N GLU A 255 -15.17 12.07 -10.65
CA GLU A 255 -16.31 13.00 -10.73
C GLU A 255 -16.95 13.25 -9.37
N ILE A 256 -16.74 12.34 -8.41
CA ILE A 256 -17.02 12.52 -7.00
C ILE A 256 -15.92 13.42 -6.40
N PRO A 257 -16.24 14.46 -5.60
CA PRO A 257 -15.37 15.61 -5.33
C PRO A 257 -13.87 15.29 -5.19
N ALA A 258 -13.14 15.42 -6.32
CA ALA A 258 -11.74 15.01 -6.45
C ALA A 258 -10.77 15.76 -5.53
N GLU A 259 -11.20 16.91 -4.97
CA GLU A 259 -10.38 17.73 -4.08
C GLU A 259 -10.10 17.07 -2.72
N LYS A 260 -10.79 15.96 -2.38
CA LYS A 260 -10.71 15.33 -1.07
C LYS A 260 -10.11 13.93 -1.03
N VAL A 261 -9.94 13.24 -2.17
CA VAL A 261 -9.61 11.81 -2.17
C VAL A 261 -8.52 11.49 -3.20
N PHE A 262 -7.45 10.85 -2.73
CA PHE A 262 -6.40 10.31 -3.61
C PHE A 262 -6.81 8.95 -4.16
N LEU A 263 -6.78 8.77 -5.48
CA LEU A 263 -7.04 7.44 -6.08
C LEU A 263 -5.75 6.66 -6.22
N ALA A 264 -5.75 5.44 -5.66
CA ALA A 264 -4.65 4.49 -5.77
C ALA A 264 -5.16 3.16 -6.34
N GLN A 265 -4.36 2.55 -7.21
CA GLN A 265 -4.66 1.23 -7.75
C GLN A 265 -4.02 0.16 -6.89
N LYS A 266 -4.81 -0.82 -6.46
CA LYS A 266 -4.37 -2.02 -5.75
C LYS A 266 -4.02 -3.11 -6.75
N MET A 267 -2.79 -3.63 -6.71
CA MET A 267 -2.39 -4.83 -7.44
C MET A 267 -2.22 -5.98 -6.46
N MET A 268 -3.01 -7.05 -6.64
CA MET A 268 -2.91 -8.27 -5.83
C MET A 268 -1.87 -9.20 -6.44
N ILE A 269 -0.87 -9.60 -5.66
CA ILE A 269 0.05 -10.67 -6.03
C ILE A 269 -0.64 -12.01 -5.69
N GLY A 270 -1.49 -12.47 -6.62
CA GLY A 270 -2.09 -13.83 -6.61
C GLY A 270 -3.18 -14.11 -5.57
N PRO A 271 -4.38 -14.59 -5.96
CA PRO A 271 -5.36 -15.09 -5.00
C PRO A 271 -4.97 -16.49 -4.46
N GLY A 272 -5.16 -16.72 -3.16
CA GLY A 272 -5.32 -18.08 -2.61
C GLY A 272 -4.05 -18.82 -2.17
N LYS A 273 -2.87 -18.18 -2.11
CA LYS A 273 -1.70 -18.76 -1.41
C LYS A 273 -1.45 -18.01 -0.10
N PRO A 274 -0.99 -18.68 0.97
CA PRO A 274 -0.35 -17.96 2.08
C PRO A 274 0.76 -17.12 1.46
N ILE A 275 0.82 -15.82 1.75
CA ILE A 275 1.94 -14.97 1.34
C ILE A 275 3.21 -15.69 1.79
N CYS A 276 4.02 -16.14 0.83
CA CYS A 276 5.33 -16.68 1.16
C CYS A 276 6.20 -15.49 1.53
N ASP A 277 7.07 -15.60 2.54
CA ASP A 277 7.98 -14.52 2.93
C ASP A 277 8.77 -13.96 1.73
N SER A 278 9.05 -14.82 0.74
CA SER A 278 9.68 -14.44 -0.53
C SER A 278 8.85 -13.49 -1.40
N ASP A 279 7.52 -13.55 -1.35
CA ASP A 279 6.63 -12.70 -2.16
C ASP A 279 6.71 -11.23 -1.70
N VAL A 280 6.81 -11.02 -0.38
CA VAL A 280 6.96 -9.66 0.21
C VAL A 280 8.30 -9.06 -0.20
N ALA A 281 9.39 -9.82 -0.06
CA ALA A 281 10.71 -9.37 -0.46
C ALA A 281 10.76 -9.04 -1.95
N ASN A 282 10.23 -9.92 -2.80
CA ASN A 282 10.17 -9.69 -4.23
C ASN A 282 9.26 -8.52 -4.61
N ALA A 283 8.17 -8.26 -3.89
CA ALA A 283 7.34 -7.08 -4.13
C ALA A 283 8.14 -5.78 -3.91
N VAL A 284 8.92 -5.71 -2.83
CA VAL A 284 9.79 -4.56 -2.53
C VAL A 284 10.90 -4.41 -3.58
N LEU A 285 11.57 -5.51 -3.94
CA LEU A 285 12.61 -5.52 -4.99
C LEU A 285 12.03 -5.12 -6.36
N ASN A 286 10.77 -5.50 -6.64
CA ASN A 286 9.99 -5.07 -7.81
C ASN A 286 9.45 -3.63 -7.68
N ARG A 287 9.98 -2.85 -6.74
CA ARG A 287 9.77 -1.41 -6.61
C ARG A 287 8.35 -1.05 -6.17
N ALA A 288 7.67 -1.92 -5.41
CA ALA A 288 6.42 -1.56 -4.77
C ALA A 288 6.64 -0.44 -3.74
N ASP A 289 5.79 0.59 -3.75
CA ASP A 289 5.81 1.67 -2.76
C ASP A 289 5.23 1.24 -1.42
N CYS A 290 4.24 0.35 -1.46
CA CYS A 290 3.58 -0.18 -0.30
C CYS A 290 3.33 -1.68 -0.44
N ILE A 291 3.26 -2.36 0.70
CA ILE A 291 2.75 -3.72 0.83
C ILE A 291 1.46 -3.72 1.65
N MET A 292 0.59 -4.69 1.39
CA MET A 292 -0.75 -4.71 2.00
C MET A 292 -1.06 -6.05 2.67
N LEU A 293 -1.58 -5.98 3.89
CA LEU A 293 -2.15 -7.09 4.64
C LEU A 293 -3.68 -7.08 4.47
N SER A 294 -4.23 -8.24 4.09
CA SER A 294 -5.67 -8.43 3.89
C SER A 294 -6.24 -9.40 4.92
N GLY A 295 -6.41 -10.68 4.58
CA GLY A 295 -7.03 -11.68 5.46
C GLY A 295 -6.13 -12.09 6.63
N GLU A 296 -4.84 -11.84 6.53
CA GLU A 296 -3.83 -12.06 7.58
C GLU A 296 -4.15 -11.25 8.84
N THR A 297 -4.78 -10.08 8.68
CA THR A 297 -5.23 -9.23 9.80
C THR A 297 -6.54 -9.68 10.43
N ALA A 298 -7.28 -10.57 9.75
CA ALA A 298 -8.63 -10.99 10.15
C ALA A 298 -8.64 -12.20 11.08
N LYS A 299 -7.56 -12.99 11.12
CA LYS A 299 -7.50 -14.28 11.84
C LYS A 299 -6.88 -14.22 13.25
N GLY A 300 -6.42 -13.05 13.73
CA GLY A 300 -6.07 -12.84 15.14
C GLY A 300 -4.57 -12.68 15.45
N ASP A 301 -3.66 -13.23 14.64
CA ASP A 301 -2.21 -13.16 14.88
C ASP A 301 -1.54 -11.97 14.16
N TYR A 302 -2.26 -10.84 14.14
CA TYR A 302 -1.87 -9.67 13.34
C TYR A 302 -0.48 -9.11 13.70
N LEU A 303 -0.15 -9.03 14.99
CA LEU A 303 1.09 -8.40 15.42
C LEU A 303 2.32 -9.14 14.92
N GLU A 304 2.25 -10.46 14.80
CA GLU A 304 3.35 -11.26 14.28
C GLU A 304 3.45 -11.12 12.77
N ALA A 305 2.33 -11.24 12.04
CA ALA A 305 2.30 -11.08 10.59
C ALA A 305 2.77 -9.69 10.14
N GLY A 306 2.30 -8.63 10.80
CA GLY A 306 2.70 -7.26 10.50
C GLY A 306 4.17 -7.00 10.78
N ARG A 307 4.69 -7.48 11.92
CA ARG A 307 6.12 -7.38 12.25
C ARG A 307 6.99 -8.18 11.28
N MET A 308 6.56 -9.37 10.89
CA MET A 308 7.29 -10.20 9.92
C MET A 308 7.40 -9.49 8.58
N GLN A 309 6.29 -8.98 8.04
CA GLN A 309 6.31 -8.23 6.78
C GLN A 309 7.17 -6.98 6.85
N HIS A 310 7.12 -6.28 7.98
CA HIS A 310 7.98 -5.12 8.24
C HIS A 310 9.46 -5.49 8.18
N LEU A 311 9.87 -6.57 8.85
CA LEU A 311 11.26 -7.06 8.84
C LEU A 311 11.69 -7.51 7.45
N ILE A 312 10.85 -8.25 6.73
CA ILE A 312 11.16 -8.72 5.37
C ILE A 312 11.32 -7.54 4.42
N ALA A 313 10.40 -6.58 4.46
CA ALA A 313 10.49 -5.37 3.64
C ALA A 313 11.82 -4.67 3.93
N HIS A 314 12.13 -4.44 5.20
CA HIS A 314 13.34 -3.75 5.62
C HIS A 314 14.65 -4.42 5.14
N GLU A 315 14.74 -5.75 5.18
CA GLU A 315 15.87 -6.50 4.60
C GLU A 315 15.91 -6.37 3.07
N ALA A 316 14.75 -6.51 2.40
CA ALA A 316 14.65 -6.39 0.95
C ALA A 316 15.04 -4.99 0.45
N GLU A 317 14.79 -3.94 1.24
CA GLU A 317 15.19 -2.57 0.92
C GLU A 317 16.70 -2.39 0.88
N ALA A 318 17.41 -3.02 1.82
CA ALA A 318 18.87 -2.99 1.85
C ALA A 318 19.47 -3.76 0.66
N ALA A 319 18.79 -4.81 0.20
CA ALA A 319 19.18 -5.63 -0.94
C ALA A 319 18.86 -5.01 -2.32
N ILE A 320 18.37 -3.77 -2.41
CA ILE A 320 18.11 -3.12 -3.69
C ILE A 320 19.43 -2.69 -4.34
N TYR A 321 19.62 -3.06 -5.61
CA TYR A 321 20.74 -2.57 -6.42
C TYR A 321 20.50 -1.13 -6.92
N HIS A 322 20.78 -0.16 -6.05
CA HIS A 322 20.48 1.25 -6.30
C HIS A 322 21.25 1.88 -7.48
N LEU A 323 22.46 1.39 -7.79
CA LEU A 323 23.28 1.92 -8.89
C LEU A 323 22.54 1.79 -10.23
N GLN A 324 22.15 0.58 -10.60
CA GLN A 324 21.38 0.32 -11.81
C GLN A 324 20.00 0.98 -11.75
N LEU A 325 19.32 0.90 -10.60
CA LEU A 325 17.98 1.46 -10.43
C LEU A 325 17.94 2.97 -10.70
N PHE A 326 18.91 3.71 -10.16
CA PHE A 326 18.96 5.16 -10.31
C PHE A 326 19.22 5.57 -11.75
N GLU A 327 20.13 4.88 -12.45
CA GLU A 327 20.41 5.11 -13.88
C GLU A 327 19.17 4.90 -14.76
N GLU A 328 18.39 3.83 -14.51
CA GLU A 328 17.16 3.55 -15.24
C GLU A 328 16.06 4.61 -15.04
N LEU A 329 16.08 5.32 -13.90
CA LEU A 329 15.06 6.30 -13.50
C LEU A 329 15.39 7.74 -13.90
N LEU A 330 16.53 7.98 -14.56
CA LEU A 330 16.98 9.31 -14.95
C LEU A 330 15.96 10.03 -15.84
N ASP A 331 15.36 11.08 -15.28
CA ASP A 331 14.43 11.97 -15.97
C ASP A 331 14.88 13.43 -15.72
N PRO A 332 15.46 14.12 -16.72
CA PRO A 332 16.00 15.47 -16.55
C PRO A 332 14.92 16.55 -16.38
N THR A 333 13.63 16.22 -16.60
CA THR A 333 12.54 17.21 -16.49
C THR A 333 12.30 17.70 -15.05
N LYS A 334 12.89 17.04 -14.04
CA LYS A 334 12.81 17.39 -12.62
C LYS A 334 14.19 17.65 -12.01
N ALA A 335 14.91 18.62 -12.59
CA ALA A 335 16.29 18.96 -12.23
C ALA A 335 16.57 19.08 -10.72
N THR A 336 15.72 19.74 -9.93
CA THR A 336 15.94 19.90 -8.48
C THR A 336 15.91 18.57 -7.74
N ALA A 337 14.92 17.72 -8.03
CA ALA A 337 14.78 16.42 -7.38
C ALA A 337 15.87 15.44 -7.83
N LEU A 338 16.23 15.48 -9.12
CA LEU A 338 17.34 14.70 -9.65
C LEU A 338 18.67 15.11 -9.00
N GLY A 339 18.99 16.41 -8.98
CA GLY A 339 20.22 16.93 -8.39
C GLY A 339 20.34 16.66 -6.89
N ALA A 340 19.22 16.67 -6.17
CA ALA A 340 19.20 16.27 -4.76
C ALA A 340 19.51 14.79 -4.56
N ASN A 341 18.92 13.89 -5.38
CA ASN A 341 19.22 12.46 -5.31
C ASN A 341 20.65 12.14 -5.77
N GLU A 342 21.17 12.84 -6.78
CA GLU A 342 22.57 12.68 -7.18
C GLU A 342 23.52 13.09 -6.05
N ALA A 343 23.30 14.27 -5.45
CA ALA A 343 24.08 14.73 -4.30
C ALA A 343 24.01 13.71 -3.15
N PHE A 344 22.84 13.11 -2.93
CA PHE A 344 22.63 12.08 -1.91
C PHE A 344 23.53 10.87 -2.10
N PHE A 345 23.55 10.31 -3.32
CA PHE A 345 24.40 9.15 -3.62
C PHE A 345 25.89 9.49 -3.51
N LYS A 346 26.28 10.73 -3.80
CA LYS A 346 27.69 11.16 -3.72
C LYS A 346 28.19 11.38 -2.29
N CYS A 347 27.34 11.89 -1.39
CA CYS A 347 27.75 12.16 -0.01
C CYS A 347 27.32 11.11 1.01
N CYS A 348 26.61 10.05 0.59
CA CYS A 348 26.09 9.01 1.49
C CYS A 348 25.33 9.60 2.69
N SER A 349 24.47 10.59 2.40
CA SER A 349 23.73 11.34 3.40
C SER A 349 22.84 10.46 4.28
N GLY A 350 22.57 10.88 5.52
CA GLY A 350 21.70 10.14 6.44
C GLY A 350 20.20 10.27 6.16
N ALA A 351 19.77 11.38 5.53
CA ALA A 351 18.36 11.64 5.17
C ALA A 351 18.22 12.83 4.21
N ILE A 352 17.10 12.85 3.50
CA ILE A 352 16.68 14.01 2.69
C ILE A 352 15.52 14.71 3.41
N ILE A 353 15.70 15.95 3.81
CA ILE A 353 14.65 16.78 4.41
C ILE A 353 13.99 17.62 3.32
N VAL A 354 12.67 17.57 3.23
CA VAL A 354 11.90 18.36 2.27
C VAL A 354 10.73 19.06 2.93
N LEU A 355 10.62 20.36 2.72
CA LEU A 355 9.44 21.13 3.11
C LEU A 355 8.40 21.05 2.00
N THR A 356 7.18 20.63 2.33
CA THR A 356 6.14 20.43 1.31
C THR A 356 4.74 20.73 1.83
N LYS A 357 3.97 21.49 1.06
CA LYS A 357 2.56 21.78 1.38
C LYS A 357 1.60 20.74 0.81
N SER A 358 1.84 20.29 -0.43
CA SER A 358 0.97 19.35 -1.18
C SER A 358 1.57 17.96 -1.38
N GLY A 359 2.76 17.69 -0.83
CA GLY A 359 3.47 16.41 -1.00
C GLY A 359 4.27 16.31 -2.30
N ARG A 360 3.91 17.05 -3.35
CA ARG A 360 4.50 16.94 -4.71
C ARG A 360 6.03 16.95 -4.76
N SER A 361 6.70 17.81 -3.98
CA SER A 361 8.16 17.86 -3.92
C SER A 361 8.77 16.57 -3.36
N ALA A 362 8.15 16.02 -2.31
CA ALA A 362 8.56 14.76 -1.71
C ALA A 362 8.28 13.58 -2.66
N HIS A 363 7.14 13.58 -3.36
CA HIS A 363 6.82 12.56 -4.37
C HIS A 363 7.84 12.56 -5.53
N GLN A 364 8.32 13.74 -5.93
CA GLN A 364 9.36 13.86 -6.95
C GLN A 364 10.71 13.30 -6.49
N LEU A 365 11.04 13.44 -5.21
CA LEU A 365 12.24 12.82 -4.64
C LEU A 365 12.10 11.30 -4.57
N ALA A 366 10.97 10.81 -4.06
CA ALA A 366 10.67 9.38 -3.91
C ALA A 366 10.71 8.62 -5.25
N ARG A 367 10.37 9.29 -6.36
CA ARG A 367 10.43 8.72 -7.71
C ARG A 367 11.81 8.21 -8.09
N TYR A 368 12.90 8.83 -7.62
CA TYR A 368 14.27 8.42 -7.91
C TYR A 368 14.80 7.36 -6.93
N ARG A 369 13.95 6.87 -6.02
CA ARG A 369 14.24 5.75 -5.10
C ARG A 369 15.55 5.92 -4.31
N PRO A 370 15.74 7.04 -3.57
CA PRO A 370 16.88 7.16 -2.67
C PRO A 370 16.85 6.05 -1.62
N ARG A 371 18.04 5.66 -1.16
CA ARG A 371 18.19 4.66 -0.09
C ARG A 371 17.82 5.20 1.28
N ALA A 372 18.15 6.47 1.55
CA ALA A 372 17.82 7.11 2.83
C ALA A 372 16.36 7.59 2.87
N PRO A 373 15.82 7.75 4.09
CA PRO A 373 14.49 8.30 4.27
C PRO A 373 14.40 9.76 3.80
N ILE A 374 13.26 10.09 3.24
CA ILE A 374 12.82 11.44 2.86
C ILE A 374 11.91 11.96 3.97
N ILE A 375 12.45 12.77 4.88
CA ILE A 375 11.67 13.42 5.94
C ILE A 375 10.86 14.56 5.32
N ALA A 376 9.57 14.33 5.09
CA ALA A 376 8.66 15.29 4.48
C ALA A 376 7.91 16.08 5.55
N VAL A 377 8.33 17.32 5.77
CA VAL A 377 7.70 18.22 6.74
C VAL A 377 6.56 18.96 6.08
N THR A 378 5.37 18.84 6.65
CA THR A 378 4.15 19.50 6.18
C THR A 378 3.31 20.03 7.33
N TRP A 379 2.53 21.06 7.05
CA TRP A 379 1.50 21.60 7.95
C TRP A 379 0.08 21.22 7.49
N ASN A 380 -0.04 20.41 6.44
CA ASN A 380 -1.31 19.84 6.00
C ASN A 380 -1.44 18.39 6.51
N PRO A 381 -2.36 18.10 7.45
CA PRO A 381 -2.57 16.77 7.99
C PRO A 381 -2.88 15.71 6.93
N GLN A 382 -3.67 16.06 5.92
CA GLN A 382 -4.03 15.14 4.84
C GLN A 382 -2.82 14.78 3.98
N THR A 383 -1.97 15.76 3.67
CA THR A 383 -0.71 15.50 2.95
C THR A 383 0.23 14.61 3.75
N ALA A 384 0.30 14.77 5.08
CA ALA A 384 1.11 13.91 5.94
C ALA A 384 0.61 12.46 5.87
N ARG A 385 -0.70 12.24 5.88
CA ARG A 385 -1.30 10.90 5.77
C ARG A 385 -1.09 10.30 4.37
N GLN A 386 -1.38 11.04 3.30
CA GLN A 386 -1.24 10.57 1.92
C GLN A 386 0.20 10.28 1.49
N ALA A 387 1.19 10.93 2.12
CA ALA A 387 2.61 10.74 1.82
C ALA A 387 3.09 9.29 2.00
N HIS A 388 2.42 8.50 2.86
CA HIS A 388 2.74 7.09 3.09
C HIS A 388 2.59 6.20 1.85
N LEU A 389 1.92 6.67 0.80
CA LEU A 389 1.79 5.94 -0.48
C LEU A 389 3.05 5.95 -1.34
N TYR A 390 4.09 6.69 -0.93
CA TYR A 390 5.31 6.83 -1.69
C TYR A 390 6.49 6.32 -0.87
N ARG A 391 7.27 5.44 -1.49
CA ARG A 391 8.45 4.82 -0.87
C ARG A 391 9.43 5.87 -0.37
N GLY A 392 9.89 5.66 0.84
CA GLY A 392 10.93 6.45 1.49
C GLY A 392 10.41 7.73 2.11
N ILE A 393 9.15 8.12 1.89
CA ILE A 393 8.63 9.33 2.52
C ILE A 393 8.25 9.04 3.97
N PHE A 394 8.94 9.70 4.89
CA PHE A 394 8.62 9.77 6.30
C PHE A 394 7.91 11.09 6.61
N PRO A 395 6.58 11.12 6.75
CA PRO A 395 5.84 12.36 6.94
C PRO A 395 5.94 12.88 8.38
N VAL A 396 6.24 14.17 8.52
CA VAL A 396 6.27 14.89 9.80
C VAL A 396 5.25 16.02 9.77
N LEU A 397 4.27 15.96 10.68
CA LEU A 397 3.22 16.97 10.79
C LEU A 397 3.62 18.09 11.76
N CYS A 398 3.81 19.30 11.23
CA CYS A 398 3.97 20.50 12.03
C CYS A 398 2.63 20.91 12.67
N LYS A 399 2.52 20.79 13.99
CA LYS A 399 1.40 21.33 14.76
C LYS A 399 1.68 22.79 15.15
N GLY A 400 0.91 23.74 14.64
CA GLY A 400 1.00 25.17 14.94
C GLY A 400 0.25 26.05 13.94
N LEU A 401 -0.17 27.25 14.37
CA LEU A 401 -0.80 28.23 13.48
C LEU A 401 0.26 28.84 12.56
N VAL A 402 0.29 28.41 11.30
CA VAL A 402 1.10 29.05 10.25
C VAL A 402 0.17 30.02 9.51
N GLN A 403 0.22 31.31 9.85
CA GLN A 403 -0.56 32.32 9.14
C GLN A 403 0.09 32.69 7.79
N GLU A 404 1.43 32.84 7.75
CA GLU A 404 2.24 33.01 6.53
C GLU A 404 3.66 32.50 6.79
N ALA A 405 4.23 31.71 5.87
CA ALA A 405 5.57 31.13 6.01
C ALA A 405 6.66 32.21 5.86
N ARG A 406 7.35 32.55 6.95
CA ARG A 406 8.54 33.41 6.98
C ARG A 406 9.82 32.56 6.97
N ALA A 407 10.97 33.20 6.72
CA ALA A 407 12.27 32.52 6.76
C ALA A 407 12.54 31.83 8.11
N GLU A 408 12.10 32.44 9.21
CA GLU A 408 12.20 31.88 10.57
C GLU A 408 11.39 30.57 10.73
N ASP A 409 10.30 30.40 9.97
CA ASP A 409 9.51 29.17 9.99
C ASP A 409 10.23 28.01 9.29
N VAL A 410 11.00 28.31 8.23
CA VAL A 410 11.80 27.31 7.51
C VAL A 410 12.82 26.68 8.44
N ASP A 411 13.57 27.47 9.20
CA ASP A 411 14.57 26.96 10.14
C ASP A 411 13.92 26.18 11.27
N ARG A 412 12.75 26.62 11.78
CA ARG A 412 11.98 25.88 12.77
C ARG A 412 11.55 24.50 12.26
N TRP A 413 11.07 24.41 11.02
CA TRP A 413 10.61 23.15 10.42
C TRP A 413 11.77 22.20 10.10
N VAL A 414 12.89 22.73 9.63
CA VAL A 414 14.12 21.94 9.45
C VAL A 414 14.60 21.41 10.79
N ASN A 415 14.60 22.22 11.85
CA ASN A 415 14.96 21.77 13.20
C ASN A 415 14.00 20.69 13.74
N LEU A 416 12.71 20.78 13.44
CA LEU A 416 11.77 19.71 13.77
C LEU A 416 12.15 18.39 13.06
N ALA A 417 12.41 18.43 11.76
CA ALA A 417 12.87 17.25 11.01
C ALA A 417 14.17 16.66 11.58
N LEU A 418 15.13 17.52 11.97
CA LEU A 418 16.36 17.09 12.61
C LEU A 418 16.10 16.37 13.94
N ASN A 419 15.20 16.90 14.77
CA ASN A 419 14.84 16.29 16.04
C ASN A 419 14.11 14.95 15.84
N VAL A 420 13.21 14.88 14.87
CA VAL A 420 12.52 13.63 14.50
C VAL A 420 13.52 12.59 14.01
N GLY A 421 14.38 12.92 13.05
CA GLY A 421 15.37 11.98 12.52
C GLY A 421 16.35 11.48 13.59
N LYS A 422 16.73 12.34 14.54
CA LYS A 422 17.53 11.95 15.72
C LYS A 422 16.76 11.01 16.65
N ALA A 423 15.50 11.31 16.97
CA ALA A 423 14.67 10.50 17.86
C ALA A 423 14.33 9.13 17.26
N GLN A 424 14.11 9.07 15.94
CA GLN A 424 13.87 7.83 15.19
C GLN A 424 15.16 7.06 14.87
N GLY A 425 16.33 7.62 15.17
CA GLY A 425 17.61 6.95 14.95
C GLY A 425 18.03 6.84 13.47
N PHE A 426 17.53 7.73 12.61
CA PHE A 426 17.92 7.79 11.19
C PHE A 426 19.35 8.31 11.02
N PHE A 427 19.78 9.19 11.92
CA PHE A 427 21.14 9.72 11.99
C PHE A 427 21.43 10.13 13.45
N LYS A 428 22.67 9.94 13.92
CA LYS A 428 23.05 10.36 15.29
C LYS A 428 23.88 11.64 15.28
N LYS A 429 23.88 12.32 16.42
CA LYS A 429 24.81 13.44 16.68
C LYS A 429 26.24 12.89 16.80
N GLY A 430 27.07 13.19 15.81
CA GLY A 430 28.47 12.74 15.76
C GLY A 430 28.71 11.38 15.08
N ASP A 431 27.71 10.80 14.39
CA ASP A 431 27.96 9.70 13.44
C ASP A 431 28.78 10.25 12.27
N ALA A 432 30.09 10.04 12.35
CA ALA A 432 31.12 10.74 11.58
C ALA A 432 31.04 12.28 11.71
N GLU A 433 32.19 12.95 11.64
CA GLU A 433 32.24 14.42 11.48
C GLU A 433 31.66 14.89 10.11
N TRP A 434 30.95 13.99 9.41
CA TRP A 434 30.59 14.04 7.99
C TRP A 434 29.21 13.42 7.67
N CYS A 435 28.30 13.26 8.63
CA CYS A 435 26.91 12.94 8.25
C CYS A 435 26.25 14.21 7.70
N GLU A 436 26.21 14.27 6.37
CA GLU A 436 25.55 15.33 5.63
C GLU A 436 24.06 15.02 5.47
N LEU A 437 23.24 16.06 5.44
CA LEU A 437 21.81 16.02 5.14
C LEU A 437 21.54 16.88 3.93
N ILE A 438 20.58 16.45 3.13
CA ILE A 438 20.12 17.25 2.00
C ILE A 438 18.83 17.93 2.38
N VAL A 439 18.79 19.25 2.30
CA VAL A 439 17.62 20.06 2.63
C VAL A 439 17.10 20.71 1.37
N LEU A 440 15.82 20.45 1.05
CA LEU A 440 15.11 21.07 -0.05
C LEU A 440 14.10 22.10 0.46
N THR A 441 14.23 23.31 -0.05
CA THR A 441 13.33 24.43 0.24
C THR A 441 12.90 25.16 -1.03
N GLY A 442 11.79 25.89 -0.93
CA GLY A 442 11.36 26.82 -1.96
C GLY A 442 11.85 28.23 -1.67
N TRP A 443 12.20 28.98 -2.71
CA TRP A 443 12.61 30.40 -2.57
C TRP A 443 11.45 31.33 -2.17
N CYS A 444 10.20 30.96 -2.47
CA CYS A 444 8.99 31.69 -2.12
C CYS A 444 7.97 30.82 -1.38
N PRO A 445 7.15 31.41 -0.50
CA PRO A 445 5.94 30.78 0.02
C PRO A 445 4.98 30.43 -1.12
N GLY A 446 4.32 29.27 -1.04
CA GLY A 446 3.34 28.84 -2.04
C GLY A 446 3.59 27.42 -2.56
N PHE A 447 2.90 27.04 -3.63
CA PHE A 447 2.99 25.70 -4.22
C PHE A 447 3.92 25.69 -5.43
N GLY A 448 4.75 24.65 -5.56
CA GLY A 448 5.50 24.37 -6.79
C GLY A 448 6.80 25.15 -6.98
N PHE A 449 7.28 25.86 -5.96
CA PHE A 449 8.48 26.70 -6.04
C PHE A 449 9.74 26.06 -5.43
N THR A 450 9.75 24.75 -5.19
CA THR A 450 10.92 24.02 -4.66
C THR A 450 12.07 24.04 -5.65
N ASN A 451 13.11 24.82 -5.36
CA ASN A 451 14.23 25.07 -6.27
C ASN A 451 15.59 25.23 -5.58
N THR A 452 15.64 25.12 -4.25
CA THR A 452 16.88 25.26 -3.49
C THR A 452 17.25 23.92 -2.88
N VAL A 453 18.49 23.48 -3.14
CA VAL A 453 19.10 22.28 -2.54
C VAL A 453 20.29 22.73 -1.71
N ARG A 454 20.35 22.31 -0.44
CA ARG A 454 21.48 22.57 0.45
C ARG A 454 22.00 21.26 1.00
N VAL A 455 23.31 21.11 1.07
CA VAL A 455 23.97 20.03 1.79
C VAL A 455 24.46 20.61 3.12
N VAL A 456 23.96 20.08 4.24
CA VAL A 456 24.22 20.64 5.57
C VAL A 456 24.66 19.53 6.53
N PRO A 457 25.64 19.79 7.41
CA PRO A 457 26.03 18.82 8.43
C PRO A 457 24.98 18.74 9.55
N VAL A 458 24.82 17.56 10.15
CA VAL A 458 24.03 17.39 11.38
C VAL A 458 24.76 18.03 12.57
N GLN A 459 24.22 19.12 13.13
CA GLN A 459 24.76 19.78 14.34
C GLN A 459 24.28 19.15 15.66
#